data_AF-A0AAV8ELW4-F1
#
_entry.id   AF-A0AAV8ELW4-F1
#
_cell.length_a   1.000
_cell.length_b   1.000
_cell.length_c   1.000
_cell.angle_alpha   90.00
_cell.angle_beta   90.00
_cell.angle_gamma   90.00
#
_symmetry.space_group_name_H-M   'P 1'
#
loop_
_entity.id
_entity.type
_entity.pdbx_description
1 polymer ?
#
loop_
_entity_poly.entity_id
_entity_poly.type
_entity_poly.pdbx_seq_one_letter_code
_entity_poly.pdbx_strand_id
1 'polypeptide(L)'
;MASWSDLTNDVLEHITSFLDLSDHYRLGAVCKNWRSVSKWRRYPPAPQLPWLVLEEEKETRKRKFYSLSDAKHYSIEIPELHGRYLCGSSHGWLFAVDIKINGTLLNPFTRECYELPPFPAFCAETDLTTLVEKVPSDYTGWPRKVTFEEMQTRIVFKAILSHDPKER
;
A
#
# COMPACT_ATOMS: atom_id res chain seq x y z
N MET A 1 41.27 -2.04 -9.52
CA MET A 1 40.24 -2.23 -8.48
C MET A 1 38.94 -2.55 -9.19
N ALA A 2 38.25 -3.64 -8.86
CA ALA A 2 36.96 -3.98 -9.46
C ALA A 2 35.89 -3.00 -8.97
N SER A 3 35.05 -2.48 -9.86
CA SER A 3 33.96 -1.59 -9.50
C SER A 3 32.73 -2.40 -9.12
N TRP A 4 32.04 -2.02 -8.04
CA TRP A 4 30.73 -2.56 -7.67
C TRP A 4 29.64 -2.33 -8.74
N SER A 5 29.91 -1.44 -9.70
CA SER A 5 29.03 -1.23 -10.85
C SER A 5 29.14 -2.33 -11.91
N ASP A 6 30.23 -3.10 -11.91
CA ASP A 6 30.54 -4.13 -12.91
C ASP A 6 30.10 -5.54 -12.49
N LEU A 7 29.39 -5.66 -11.36
CA LEU A 7 28.82 -6.93 -10.89
C LEU A 7 27.81 -7.47 -11.90
N THR A 8 27.81 -8.79 -12.08
CA THR A 8 26.82 -9.49 -12.91
C THR A 8 25.44 -9.42 -12.27
N ASN A 9 24.40 -9.49 -13.11
CA ASN A 9 23.02 -9.45 -12.63
C ASN A 9 22.73 -10.56 -11.60
N ASP A 10 23.29 -11.75 -11.78
CA ASP A 10 23.06 -12.87 -10.86
C ASP A 10 23.53 -12.57 -9.44
N VAL A 11 24.71 -11.94 -9.30
CA VAL A 11 25.25 -11.55 -7.99
C VAL A 11 24.43 -10.41 -7.40
N LEU A 12 24.04 -9.43 -8.22
CA LEU A 12 23.20 -8.34 -7.75
C LEU A 12 21.82 -8.82 -7.31
N GLU A 13 21.20 -9.75 -8.05
CA GLU A 13 19.94 -10.39 -7.70
C GLU A 13 20.06 -11.13 -6.37
N HIS A 14 21.15 -11.88 -6.18
CA HIS A 14 21.42 -12.56 -4.92
C HIS A 14 21.57 -11.57 -3.75
N ILE A 15 22.31 -10.48 -3.92
CA ILE A 15 22.44 -9.43 -2.89
C ILE A 15 21.06 -8.82 -2.58
N THR A 16 20.28 -8.50 -3.62
CA THR A 16 18.96 -7.87 -3.45
C THR A 16 17.99 -8.77 -2.66
N SER A 17 18.10 -10.09 -2.79
CA SER A 17 17.25 -11.04 -2.06
C SER A 17 17.42 -10.98 -0.54
N PHE A 18 18.53 -10.44 -0.04
CA PHE A 18 18.78 -10.27 1.41
C PHE A 18 18.35 -8.91 1.95
N LEU A 19 17.89 -8.00 1.09
CA LEU A 19 17.55 -6.64 1.52
C LEU A 19 16.10 -6.51 1.95
N ASP A 20 15.89 -5.62 2.91
CA ASP A 20 14.56 -5.21 3.33
C ASP A 20 13.91 -4.27 2.31
N LEU A 21 12.64 -3.92 2.55
CA LEU A 21 11.88 -3.11 1.61
C LEU A 21 12.51 -1.73 1.35
N SER A 22 13.07 -1.12 2.39
CA SER A 22 13.63 0.24 2.35
C SER A 22 14.89 0.28 1.52
N ASP A 23 15.79 -0.67 1.76
CA ASP A 23 17.06 -0.74 1.07
C ASP A 23 16.88 -1.16 -0.38
N HIS A 24 15.92 -2.05 -0.66
CA HIS A 24 15.54 -2.40 -2.03
C HIS A 24 15.11 -1.18 -2.85
N TYR A 25 14.33 -0.27 -2.24
CA TYR A 25 13.92 0.98 -2.88
C TYR A 25 15.12 1.90 -3.14
N ARG A 26 16.07 1.98 -2.20
CA ARG A 26 17.28 2.81 -2.31
C ARG A 26 18.28 2.29 -3.34
N LEU A 27 18.34 0.97 -3.57
CA LEU A 27 19.28 0.39 -4.53
C LEU A 27 19.11 0.95 -5.94
N GLY A 28 17.89 1.25 -6.35
CA GLY A 28 17.63 1.86 -7.66
C GLY A 28 18.29 3.24 -7.85
N ALA A 29 18.70 3.89 -6.77
CA ALA A 29 19.39 5.17 -6.81
C ALA A 29 20.91 5.06 -7.01
N VAL A 30 21.51 3.87 -6.90
CA VAL A 30 22.98 3.68 -6.97
C VAL A 30 23.52 3.92 -8.38
N CYS A 31 23.13 3.07 -9.34
CA CYS A 31 23.47 3.26 -10.76
C CYS A 31 22.47 2.52 -11.66
N LYS A 32 22.61 2.64 -12.99
CA LYS A 32 21.71 1.99 -13.96
C LYS A 32 21.65 0.47 -13.81
N ASN A 33 22.79 -0.17 -13.50
CA ASN A 33 22.88 -1.63 -13.35
C ASN A 33 22.11 -2.11 -12.10
N TRP A 34 22.31 -1.44 -10.96
CA TRP A 34 21.55 -1.72 -9.73
C TRP A 34 20.05 -1.40 -9.88
N ARG A 35 19.70 -0.35 -10.64
CA ARG A 35 18.30 -0.03 -10.96
C ARG A 35 17.61 -1.09 -11.84
N SER A 36 18.33 -1.76 -12.73
CA SER A 36 17.72 -2.80 -13.57
C SER A 36 17.28 -4.03 -12.77
N VAL A 37 18.01 -4.36 -11.70
CA VAL A 37 17.72 -5.50 -10.82
C VAL A 37 16.86 -5.13 -9.61
N SER A 38 16.81 -3.85 -9.20
CA SER A 38 15.94 -3.38 -8.10
C SER A 38 14.44 -3.44 -8.43
N LYS A 39 14.06 -3.92 -9.62
CA LYS A 39 12.67 -4.15 -9.97
C LYS A 39 12.15 -5.32 -9.13
N TRP A 40 11.35 -5.00 -8.12
CA TRP A 40 10.51 -5.85 -7.25
C TRP A 40 9.73 -7.01 -7.88
N ARG A 41 9.85 -7.21 -9.19
CA ARG A 41 9.09 -8.18 -9.98
C ARG A 41 9.68 -9.58 -9.96
N ARG A 42 10.92 -9.78 -9.50
CA ARG A 42 11.60 -11.09 -9.65
C ARG A 42 11.68 -11.91 -8.37
N TYR A 43 11.87 -11.27 -7.22
CA TYR A 43 11.96 -11.98 -5.94
C TYR A 43 11.21 -11.19 -4.88
N PRO A 44 10.38 -11.87 -4.06
CA PRO A 44 9.86 -11.23 -2.86
C PRO A 44 11.05 -10.80 -1.99
N PRO A 45 11.01 -9.62 -1.36
CA PRO A 45 12.04 -9.23 -0.41
C PRO A 45 12.14 -10.28 0.70
N ALA A 46 13.28 -10.30 1.39
CA ALA A 46 13.46 -11.17 2.55
C ALA A 46 12.25 -11.06 3.51
N PRO A 47 11.86 -12.16 4.18
CA PRO A 47 10.81 -12.12 5.18
C PRO A 47 11.08 -10.98 6.17
N GLN A 48 10.15 -10.03 6.25
CA GLN A 48 10.34 -8.82 7.06
C GLN A 48 9.07 -8.47 7.82
N LEU A 49 9.24 -7.69 8.88
CA LEU A 49 8.11 -7.19 9.65
C LEU A 49 7.22 -6.29 8.78
N PRO A 50 5.90 -6.30 9.00
CA PRO A 50 4.97 -5.54 8.19
C PRO A 50 5.24 -4.03 8.34
N TRP A 51 5.03 -3.32 7.24
CA TRP A 51 4.99 -1.85 7.25
C TRP A 51 3.56 -1.41 7.54
N LEU A 52 3.39 -0.54 8.51
CA LEU A 52 2.09 0.02 8.86
C LEU A 52 1.80 1.22 7.97
N VAL A 53 0.64 1.21 7.32
CA VAL A 53 0.19 2.37 6.53
C VAL A 53 -0.54 3.34 7.45
N LEU A 54 -0.03 4.56 7.55
CA LEU A 54 -0.61 5.62 8.37
C LEU A 54 -1.58 6.47 7.54
N GLU A 55 -2.27 7.43 8.17
CA GLU A 55 -3.21 8.32 7.48
C GLU A 55 -2.53 9.16 6.39
N GLU A 56 -3.35 9.55 5.40
CA GLU A 56 -2.92 10.43 4.32
C GLU A 56 -2.63 11.84 4.85
N GLU A 57 -1.51 12.40 4.41
CA GLU A 57 -1.23 13.82 4.63
C GLU A 57 -1.99 14.63 3.57
N LYS A 58 -3.05 15.32 4.02
CA LYS A 58 -4.05 16.00 3.17
C LYS A 58 -3.45 16.94 2.12
N GLU A 59 -2.28 17.51 2.39
CA GLU A 59 -1.66 18.53 1.56
C GLU A 59 -0.67 17.97 0.53
N THR A 60 -0.11 16.78 0.74
CA THR A 60 1.10 16.36 0.02
C THR A 60 0.91 15.18 -0.93
N ARG A 61 -0.31 14.59 -1.02
CA ARG A 61 -0.57 13.31 -1.74
C ARG A 61 0.41 12.20 -1.34
N LYS A 62 1.07 12.36 -0.19
CA LYS A 62 2.00 11.39 0.37
C LYS A 62 1.29 10.54 1.38
N ARG A 63 1.62 9.26 1.34
CA ARG A 63 1.23 8.29 2.35
C ARG A 63 2.42 8.03 3.25
N LYS A 64 2.19 8.13 4.56
CA LYS A 64 3.19 7.79 5.57
C LYS A 64 3.11 6.30 5.86
N PHE A 65 4.27 5.67 5.97
CA PHE A 65 4.44 4.28 6.38
C PHE A 65 5.35 4.26 7.60
N TYR A 66 5.08 3.34 8.51
CA TYR A 66 5.95 3.07 9.65
C TYR A 66 6.51 1.65 9.53
N SER A 67 7.83 1.56 9.48
CA SER A 67 8.55 0.29 9.43
C SER A 67 8.84 -0.19 10.84
N LEU A 68 8.39 -1.40 11.16
CA LEU A 68 8.68 -2.03 12.45
C LEU A 68 10.12 -2.54 12.56
N SER A 69 10.78 -2.80 11.42
CA SER A 69 12.15 -3.34 11.39
C SER A 69 13.19 -2.32 11.88
N ASP A 70 13.04 -1.05 11.51
CA ASP A 70 14.00 0.01 11.83
C ASP A 70 13.38 1.18 12.62
N ALA A 71 12.12 1.05 13.01
CA ALA A 71 11.34 2.04 13.78
C ALA A 71 11.28 3.44 13.12
N LYS A 72 11.30 3.51 11.78
CA LYS A 72 11.29 4.78 11.03
C LYS A 72 9.99 5.04 10.28
N HIS A 73 9.75 6.32 10.06
CA HIS A 73 8.69 6.81 9.18
C HIS A 73 9.22 7.02 7.77
N TYR A 74 8.46 6.55 6.80
CA TYR A 74 8.73 6.68 5.37
C TYR A 74 7.56 7.43 4.73
N SER A 75 7.85 8.39 3.87
CA SER A 75 6.81 9.10 3.10
C SER A 75 6.96 8.74 1.64
N ILE A 76 5.91 8.12 1.08
CA ILE A 76 5.86 7.72 -0.32
C ILE A 76 4.73 8.51 -0.98
N GLU A 77 5.03 9.24 -2.05
CA GLU A 77 4.02 9.97 -2.81
C GLU A 77 3.18 9.00 -3.60
N ILE A 78 1.91 8.77 -3.29
CA ILE A 78 1.06 7.77 -3.95
C ILE A 78 -0.21 8.47 -4.45
N PRO A 79 -0.14 9.16 -5.59
CA PRO A 79 -1.26 9.94 -6.10
C PRO A 79 -2.50 9.07 -6.39
N GLU A 80 -2.31 7.78 -6.68
CA GLU A 80 -3.39 6.83 -6.97
C GLU A 80 -4.30 6.56 -5.75
N LEU A 81 -3.78 6.74 -4.53
CA LEU A 81 -4.56 6.59 -3.28
C LEU A 81 -5.24 7.87 -2.82
N HIS A 82 -5.00 9.00 -3.48
CA HIS A 82 -5.54 10.28 -3.05
C HIS A 82 -7.07 10.25 -3.04
N GLY A 83 -7.67 10.57 -1.88
CA GLY A 83 -9.12 10.55 -1.72
C GLY A 83 -9.75 9.14 -1.73
N ARG A 84 -8.94 8.08 -1.54
CA ARG A 84 -9.41 6.70 -1.42
C ARG A 84 -9.22 6.17 0.01
N TYR A 85 -10.15 5.33 0.43
CA TYR A 85 -10.12 4.66 1.73
C TYR A 85 -9.44 3.30 1.59
N LEU A 86 -8.51 2.99 2.50
CA LEU A 86 -7.88 1.66 2.55
C LEU A 86 -8.79 0.69 3.30
N CYS A 87 -9.13 -0.42 2.65
CA CYS A 87 -10.02 -1.45 3.19
C CYS A 87 -9.28 -2.75 3.55
N GLY A 88 -8.05 -2.93 3.06
CA GLY A 88 -7.26 -4.11 3.41
C GLY A 88 -5.90 -4.17 2.71
N SER A 89 -5.12 -5.20 3.04
CA SER A 89 -3.85 -5.50 2.39
C SER A 89 -3.58 -7.00 2.32
N SER A 90 -2.83 -7.43 1.31
CA SER A 90 -2.39 -8.82 1.13
C SER A 90 -1.23 -8.88 0.14
N HIS A 91 -0.19 -9.68 0.40
CA HIS A 91 0.97 -9.87 -0.49
C HIS A 91 1.61 -8.55 -1.01
N GLY A 92 1.67 -7.51 -0.17
CA GLY A 92 2.20 -6.20 -0.56
C GLY A 92 1.25 -5.31 -1.37
N TRP A 93 0.04 -5.79 -1.66
CA TRP A 93 -1.03 -5.03 -2.28
C TRP A 93 -1.92 -4.38 -1.23
N LEU A 94 -2.43 -3.20 -1.56
CA LEU A 94 -3.43 -2.44 -0.83
C LEU A 94 -4.74 -2.49 -1.61
N PHE A 95 -5.82 -2.82 -0.93
CA PHE A 95 -7.17 -2.68 -1.46
C PHE A 95 -7.74 -1.33 -1.00
N ALA A 96 -8.08 -0.49 -1.96
CA ALA A 96 -8.60 0.85 -1.74
C ALA A 96 -9.95 1.03 -2.46
N VAL A 97 -10.82 1.85 -1.88
CA VAL A 97 -12.11 2.23 -2.49
C VAL A 97 -12.27 3.75 -2.53
N ASP A 98 -12.89 4.28 -3.58
CA ASP A 98 -13.28 5.68 -3.63
C ASP A 98 -14.66 5.92 -2.97
N ILE A 99 -15.13 7.17 -2.97
CA ILE A 99 -16.45 7.55 -2.45
C ILE A 99 -17.63 6.87 -3.17
N LYS A 100 -17.43 6.43 -4.42
CA LYS A 100 -18.41 5.70 -5.23
C LYS A 100 -18.27 4.19 -5.08
N ILE A 101 -17.43 3.72 -4.14
CA ILE A 101 -17.15 2.31 -3.89
C ILE A 101 -16.47 1.64 -5.11
N ASN A 102 -15.79 2.40 -5.97
CA ASN A 102 -14.93 1.79 -6.99
C ASN A 102 -13.68 1.22 -6.34
N GLY A 103 -13.51 -0.09 -6.47
CA GLY A 103 -12.40 -0.82 -5.86
C GLY A 103 -11.15 -0.80 -6.71
N THR A 104 -9.99 -0.69 -6.06
CA THR A 104 -8.68 -0.68 -6.72
C THR A 104 -7.68 -1.48 -5.89
N LEU A 105 -6.86 -2.27 -6.58
CA LEU A 105 -5.67 -2.89 -6.01
C LEU A 105 -4.45 -2.09 -6.40
N LEU A 106 -3.63 -1.73 -5.42
CA LEU A 106 -2.41 -0.97 -5.65
C LEU A 106 -1.24 -1.60 -4.90
N ASN A 107 -0.09 -1.72 -5.56
CA ASN A 107 1.17 -1.95 -4.88
C ASN A 107 1.95 -0.62 -4.72
N PRO A 108 2.16 -0.12 -3.49
CA PRO A 108 2.78 1.18 -3.23
C PRO A 108 4.26 1.26 -3.65
N PHE A 109 4.94 0.12 -3.78
CA PHE A 109 6.37 0.05 -4.12
C PHE A 109 6.60 -0.16 -5.62
N THR A 110 5.78 -0.99 -6.28
CA THR A 110 5.89 -1.20 -7.73
C THR A 110 5.10 -0.20 -8.56
N ARG A 111 4.19 0.56 -7.93
CA ARG A 111 3.25 1.50 -8.58
C ARG A 111 2.25 0.86 -9.51
N GLU A 112 2.12 -0.46 -9.45
CA GLU A 112 1.07 -1.13 -10.21
C GLU A 112 -0.28 -0.91 -9.58
N CYS A 113 -1.24 -0.64 -10.44
CA CYS A 113 -2.60 -0.30 -10.09
C CYS A 113 -3.54 -1.11 -10.98
N TYR A 114 -4.52 -1.77 -10.36
CA TYR A 114 -5.57 -2.52 -11.04
C TYR A 114 -6.92 -2.06 -10.53
N GLU A 115 -7.71 -1.46 -11.42
CA GLU A 115 -9.11 -1.17 -11.14
C GLU A 115 -9.90 -2.48 -11.14
N LEU A 116 -10.69 -2.69 -10.10
CA LEU A 116 -11.55 -3.85 -9.97
C LEU A 116 -12.86 -3.63 -10.73
N PRO A 117 -13.53 -4.71 -11.16
CA PRO A 117 -14.88 -4.62 -11.67
C PRO A 117 -15.80 -3.94 -10.63
N PRO A 118 -16.83 -3.20 -11.09
CA PRO A 118 -17.82 -2.61 -10.18
C PRO A 118 -18.42 -3.68 -9.27
N PHE A 119 -18.56 -3.36 -7.98
CA PHE A 119 -19.21 -4.29 -7.06
C PHE A 119 -20.70 -4.44 -7.43
N PRO A 120 -21.29 -5.64 -7.22
CA PRO A 120 -22.72 -5.84 -7.44
C PRO A 120 -23.56 -4.86 -6.61
N ALA A 121 -24.73 -4.45 -7.14
CA ALA A 121 -25.59 -3.40 -6.57
C ALA A 121 -25.93 -3.55 -5.08
N PHE A 122 -25.86 -4.77 -4.53
CA PHE A 122 -25.99 -5.03 -3.08
C PHE A 122 -24.97 -4.25 -2.22
N CYS A 123 -23.82 -3.84 -2.78
CA CYS A 123 -22.81 -3.03 -2.10
C CYS A 123 -23.01 -1.51 -2.30
N ALA A 124 -23.83 -1.12 -3.28
CA ALA A 124 -24.03 0.27 -3.69
C ALA A 124 -25.11 1.01 -2.88
N GLU A 125 -25.83 0.32 -1.99
CA GLU A 125 -26.89 0.92 -1.17
C GLU A 125 -26.38 1.82 -0.03
N THR A 126 -25.07 1.92 0.17
CA THR A 126 -24.48 2.84 1.17
C THR A 126 -23.42 3.71 0.56
N ASP A 127 -23.83 4.88 0.05
CA ASP A 127 -22.92 5.97 -0.25
C ASP A 127 -22.13 6.34 1.04
N LEU A 128 -20.80 6.32 0.93
CA LEU A 128 -19.91 6.63 2.05
C LEU A 128 -20.12 8.06 2.55
N THR A 129 -20.54 8.98 1.68
CA THR A 129 -20.85 10.37 2.07
C THR A 129 -22.02 10.43 3.04
N THR A 130 -23.06 9.62 2.85
CA THR A 130 -24.22 9.55 3.76
C THR A 130 -23.86 8.96 5.14
N LEU A 131 -22.78 8.19 5.24
CA LEU A 131 -22.24 7.69 6.51
C LEU A 131 -21.39 8.73 7.23
N VAL A 132 -20.69 9.59 6.47
CA VAL A 132 -19.90 10.70 7.01
C VAL A 132 -20.79 11.87 7.44
N GLU A 133 -21.86 12.17 6.69
CA GLU A 133 -22.79 13.29 6.96
C GLU A 133 -23.74 13.05 8.14
N LYS A 134 -24.00 11.79 8.52
CA LYS A 134 -24.83 11.47 9.70
C LYS A 134 -24.14 11.72 11.05
N VAL A 135 -22.97 12.36 11.06
CA VAL A 135 -22.21 12.70 12.27
C VAL A 135 -22.51 14.15 12.67
N PRO A 136 -23.19 14.42 13.80
CA PRO A 136 -23.50 15.79 14.23
C PRO A 136 -22.23 16.58 14.58
N SER A 137 -22.20 17.87 14.21
CA SER A 137 -21.04 18.77 14.27
C SER A 137 -20.69 19.33 15.66
N ASP A 138 -21.50 19.10 16.69
CA ASP A 138 -21.52 19.98 17.88
C ASP A 138 -20.95 19.35 19.16
N TYR A 139 -19.89 18.55 19.06
CA TYR A 139 -19.18 18.03 20.25
C TYR A 139 -17.67 18.32 20.20
N THR A 140 -17.24 19.28 21.03
CA THR A 140 -15.85 19.73 21.23
C THR A 140 -15.02 18.75 22.08
N GLY A 141 -15.04 17.48 21.72
CA GLY A 141 -14.18 16.44 22.28
C GLY A 141 -14.01 15.41 21.19
N TRP A 142 -12.77 15.21 20.74
CA TRP A 142 -12.34 14.28 19.68
C TRP A 142 -13.37 13.22 19.29
N PRO A 143 -13.61 13.00 17.97
CA PRO A 143 -14.64 12.09 17.51
C PRO A 143 -14.34 10.72 18.08
N ARG A 144 -15.18 10.23 19.00
CA ARG A 144 -15.14 8.81 19.34
C ARG A 144 -15.71 8.08 18.14
N LYS A 145 -14.78 7.73 17.26
CA LYS A 145 -14.56 6.40 16.69
C LYS A 145 -15.87 5.66 16.51
N VAL A 146 -16.29 5.52 15.25
CA VAL A 146 -16.93 4.28 14.81
C VAL A 146 -16.19 3.16 15.53
N THR A 147 -16.89 2.44 16.41
CA THR A 147 -16.21 1.43 17.20
C THR A 147 -15.58 0.43 16.24
N PHE A 148 -14.44 -0.14 16.61
CA PHE A 148 -13.79 -1.16 15.80
C PHE A 148 -14.78 -2.29 15.44
N GLU A 149 -15.74 -2.58 16.34
CA GLU A 149 -16.86 -3.50 16.11
C GLU A 149 -17.85 -3.02 15.03
N GLU A 150 -18.21 -1.73 14.98
CA GLU A 150 -19.10 -1.20 13.94
C GLU A 150 -18.43 -1.13 12.55
N MET A 151 -17.12 -0.88 12.50
CA MET A 151 -16.32 -1.01 11.27
C MET A 151 -16.22 -2.48 10.83
N GLN A 152 -15.98 -3.40 11.76
CA GLN A 152 -15.91 -4.84 11.49
C GLN A 152 -17.26 -5.43 11.03
N THR A 153 -18.38 -4.89 11.47
CA THR A 153 -19.70 -5.43 11.09
C THR A 153 -20.14 -4.95 9.70
N ARG A 154 -19.63 -3.81 9.23
CA ARG A 154 -20.11 -3.15 7.99
C ARG A 154 -19.15 -3.20 6.82
N ILE A 155 -17.84 -3.31 7.05
CA ILE A 155 -16.85 -3.44 5.98
C ILE A 155 -15.84 -4.51 6.38
N VAL A 156 -16.30 -5.76 6.45
CA VAL A 156 -15.42 -6.89 6.18
C VAL A 156 -15.66 -7.32 4.74
N PHE A 157 -15.32 -6.42 3.81
CA PHE A 157 -14.74 -6.90 2.56
C PHE A 157 -13.33 -7.35 2.90
N LYS A 158 -13.22 -8.55 3.49
CA LYS A 158 -11.95 -9.25 3.51
C LYS A 158 -11.68 -9.63 2.06
N ALA A 159 -11.14 -8.69 1.29
CA ALA A 159 -10.54 -8.97 0.00
C ALA A 159 -9.29 -9.81 0.29
N ILE A 160 -9.49 -11.12 0.42
CA ILE A 160 -8.39 -12.06 0.49
C ILE A 160 -7.90 -12.19 -0.95
N LEU A 161 -6.82 -11.48 -1.28
CA LEU A 161 -6.03 -11.89 -2.42
C LEU A 161 -5.46 -13.25 -2.08
N SER A 162 -5.97 -14.28 -2.75
CA SER A 162 -5.50 -15.65 -2.57
C SER A 162 -4.06 -15.83 -3.04
N HIS A 163 -3.61 -15.00 -4.00
CA HIS A 163 -2.29 -15.02 -4.63
C HIS A 163 -1.92 -13.59 -5.09
N ASP A 164 -0.65 -13.37 -5.46
CA ASP A 164 -0.24 -12.13 -6.14
C ASP A 164 -1.03 -12.00 -7.47
N PRO A 165 -1.75 -10.89 -7.71
CA PRO A 165 -2.44 -10.62 -8.98
C PRO A 165 -1.60 -10.82 -10.25
N LYS A 166 -0.26 -10.84 -10.14
CA LYS A 166 0.66 -11.08 -11.26
C LYS A 166 0.91 -12.54 -11.60
N GLU A 167 0.56 -13.49 -10.74
CA GLU A 167 0.80 -14.92 -10.96
C GLU A 167 -0.34 -15.59 -11.78
N ARG A 168 -1.10 -14.79 -12.55
CA ARG A 168 -2.18 -15.25 -13.44
C ARG A 168 -1.74 -15.42 -14.89
#